data_AF-A0A8W8LMH1-F1
#
_entry.id   AF-A0A8W8LMH1-F1
#
_cell.length_a   1.000
_cell.length_b   1.000
_cell.length_c   1.000
_cell.angle_alpha   90.00
_cell.angle_beta   90.00
_cell.angle_gamma   90.00
#
_symmetry.space_group_name_H-M   'P 1'
#
loop_
_entity.id
_entity.type
_entity.pdbx_description
1 polymer ?
#
loop_
_entity_poly.entity_id
_entity_poly.type
_entity_poly.pdbx_seq_one_letter_code
_entity_poly.pdbx_strand_id
1 'polypeptide(L)'
;LCGWTQSTTDDLNWTDGHGRTPSGNTGPSADHYGSTSGHYLYLEASSHYQKTAKLDSPVYPGGQYCLSAYFHMYGQQTGYLAFNIIQAGHKYTLKKYVGNHGNRWLHMRLSINSHAPTFQFEMEGHTGSGYHSDIAIDDLSVTHGHC
;
A
#
# COMPACT_ATOMS: atom_id res chain seq x y z
N LEU A 1 1.22 -9.27 9.85
CA LEU A 1 1.24 -7.87 9.38
C LEU A 1 1.92 -6.88 10.36
N CYS A 2 2.85 -7.29 11.23
CA CYS A 2 3.67 -6.36 12.03
C CYS A 2 2.91 -5.23 12.78
N GLY A 3 1.70 -5.49 13.27
CA GLY A 3 0.85 -4.51 13.96
C GLY A 3 -0.09 -3.70 13.05
N TRP A 4 0.07 -3.79 11.73
CA TRP A 4 -0.91 -3.27 10.77
C TRP A 4 -2.16 -4.14 10.73
N THR A 5 -3.30 -3.51 10.50
CA THR A 5 -4.62 -4.16 10.50
C THR A 5 -5.35 -3.87 9.20
N GLN A 6 -6.02 -4.89 8.65
CA GLN A 6 -6.96 -4.69 7.55
C GLN A 6 -8.17 -3.92 8.07
N SER A 7 -8.63 -2.94 7.32
CA SER A 7 -9.90 -2.28 7.57
C SER A 7 -11.06 -3.27 7.41
N THR A 8 -12.20 -2.95 8.01
CA THR A 8 -13.48 -3.67 7.80
C THR A 8 -14.55 -2.78 7.14
N THR A 9 -14.16 -1.59 6.66
CA THR A 9 -15.03 -0.54 6.13
C THR A 9 -14.82 -0.27 4.63
N ASP A 10 -14.22 -1.23 3.96
CA ASP A 10 -13.76 -1.25 2.57
C ASP A 10 -14.28 -2.49 1.83
N ASP A 11 -13.91 -2.66 0.57
CA ASP A 11 -14.47 -3.70 -0.29
C ASP A 11 -13.75 -5.05 -0.16
N LEU A 12 -12.43 -5.04 0.11
CA LEU A 12 -11.59 -6.23 0.19
C LEU A 12 -10.34 -6.00 1.06
N ASN A 13 -9.65 -7.09 1.38
CA ASN A 13 -8.42 -7.07 2.16
C ASN A 13 -7.18 -7.24 1.29
N TRP A 14 -6.06 -6.67 1.72
CA TRP A 14 -4.75 -7.00 1.18
C TRP A 14 -4.44 -8.48 1.38
N THR A 15 -3.96 -9.15 0.34
CA THR A 15 -3.57 -10.57 0.39
C THR A 15 -2.08 -10.69 0.68
N ASP A 16 -1.73 -11.51 1.67
CA ASP A 16 -0.34 -11.90 1.94
C ASP A 16 0.03 -13.07 1.02
N GLY A 17 1.03 -12.88 0.17
CA GLY A 17 1.48 -13.89 -0.79
C GLY A 17 2.93 -13.75 -1.15
N HIS A 18 3.39 -14.66 -2.01
CA HIS A 18 4.78 -14.75 -2.46
C HIS A 18 4.82 -15.15 -3.93
N GLY A 19 5.98 -14.96 -4.56
CA GLY A 19 6.17 -15.29 -5.97
C GLY A 19 5.37 -14.37 -6.88
N ARG A 20 4.72 -14.93 -7.90
CA ARG A 20 3.95 -14.16 -8.88
C ARG A 20 2.48 -14.08 -8.45
N THR A 21 1.85 -12.92 -8.63
CA THR A 21 0.40 -12.81 -8.48
C THR A 21 -0.34 -13.74 -9.47
N PRO A 22 -1.53 -14.26 -9.11
CA PRO A 22 -2.33 -15.14 -9.97
C PRO A 22 -2.58 -14.62 -11.39
N SER A 23 -2.60 -13.31 -11.59
CA SER A 23 -3.01 -12.70 -12.85
C SER A 23 -1.87 -12.55 -13.88
N GLY A 24 -2.28 -12.53 -15.15
CA GLY A 24 -1.44 -12.35 -16.33
C GLY A 24 -0.86 -10.95 -16.46
N ASN A 25 0.44 -10.80 -16.74
CA ASN A 25 1.05 -9.54 -17.20
C ASN A 25 0.76 -8.31 -16.30
N THR A 26 0.66 -8.50 -14.99
CA THR A 26 0.49 -7.46 -13.96
C THR A 26 1.11 -7.99 -12.66
N GLY A 27 1.27 -7.11 -11.67
CA GLY A 27 1.85 -7.45 -10.38
C GLY A 27 3.35 -7.81 -10.44
N PRO A 28 3.98 -8.02 -9.29
CA PRO A 28 5.37 -8.46 -9.20
C PRO A 28 5.51 -9.97 -9.43
N SER A 29 6.71 -10.41 -9.84
CA SER A 29 7.06 -11.84 -9.97
C SER A 29 7.74 -12.43 -8.72
N ALA A 30 8.16 -11.57 -7.80
CA ALA A 30 8.90 -11.87 -6.59
C ALA A 30 8.75 -10.70 -5.60
N ASP A 31 9.16 -10.90 -4.35
CA ASP A 31 9.22 -9.82 -3.35
C ASP A 31 10.16 -8.68 -3.78
N HIS A 32 10.25 -7.63 -2.96
CA HIS A 32 11.13 -6.50 -3.23
C HIS A 32 12.61 -6.90 -3.43
N TYR A 33 13.09 -7.94 -2.74
CA TYR A 33 14.47 -8.44 -2.86
C TYR A 33 14.70 -9.40 -4.04
N GLY A 34 13.67 -9.70 -4.83
CA GLY A 34 13.74 -10.63 -5.96
C GLY A 34 13.63 -12.11 -5.57
N SER A 35 13.21 -12.40 -4.34
CA SER A 35 12.92 -13.74 -3.84
C SER A 35 11.50 -14.18 -4.18
N THR A 36 11.37 -15.33 -4.83
CA THR A 36 10.05 -15.92 -5.11
C THR A 36 9.41 -16.56 -3.87
N SER A 37 10.16 -16.75 -2.79
CA SER A 37 9.65 -17.22 -1.49
C SER A 37 9.49 -16.10 -0.47
N GLY A 38 9.92 -14.88 -0.80
CA GLY A 38 9.68 -13.70 0.01
C GLY A 38 8.23 -13.27 -0.08
N HIS A 39 7.73 -12.72 1.02
CA HIS A 39 6.33 -12.33 1.16
C HIS A 39 6.15 -10.85 0.90
N TYR A 40 5.03 -10.50 0.28
CA TYR A 40 4.57 -9.13 0.08
C TYR A 40 3.03 -9.11 0.15
N LEU A 41 2.47 -7.93 0.36
CA LEU A 41 1.02 -7.73 0.30
C LEU A 41 0.61 -7.29 -1.09
N TYR A 42 -0.50 -7.80 -1.60
CA TYR A 42 -1.03 -7.36 -2.89
C TYR A 42 -2.55 -7.35 -2.93
N LEU A 43 -3.08 -6.54 -3.86
CA LEU A 43 -4.46 -6.56 -4.27
C LEU A 43 -4.57 -7.35 -5.57
N GLU A 44 -5.32 -8.44 -5.53
CA GLU A 44 -5.62 -9.25 -6.71
C GLU A 44 -6.79 -8.62 -7.45
N ALA A 45 -6.55 -8.11 -8.66
CA ALA A 45 -7.60 -7.46 -9.45
C ALA A 45 -8.56 -8.47 -10.12
N SER A 46 -8.19 -9.74 -10.26
CA SER A 46 -9.06 -10.75 -10.88
C SER A 46 -10.40 -10.84 -10.13
N SER A 47 -11.49 -10.55 -10.85
CA SER A 47 -12.86 -10.50 -10.31
C SER A 47 -13.13 -9.42 -9.24
N HIS A 48 -12.16 -8.55 -8.94
CA HIS A 48 -12.29 -7.46 -7.96
C HIS A 48 -12.00 -6.12 -8.62
N TYR A 49 -12.85 -5.70 -9.56
CA TYR A 49 -12.67 -4.43 -10.26
C TYR A 49 -13.24 -3.25 -9.47
N GLN A 50 -12.55 -2.11 -9.49
CA GLN A 50 -12.98 -0.87 -8.83
C GLN A 50 -13.24 -1.07 -7.33
N LYS A 51 -12.40 -1.88 -6.69
CA LYS A 51 -12.54 -2.24 -5.28
C LYS A 51 -11.42 -1.63 -4.46
N THR A 52 -11.79 -1.22 -3.25
CA THR A 52 -10.88 -0.55 -2.31
C THR A 52 -10.48 -1.51 -1.20
N ALA A 53 -9.19 -1.47 -0.84
CA ALA A 53 -8.63 -2.13 0.32
C ALA A 53 -7.78 -1.15 1.12
N LYS A 54 -7.91 -1.18 2.44
CA LYS A 54 -7.23 -0.29 3.36
C LYS A 54 -6.46 -1.10 4.39
N LEU A 55 -5.24 -0.66 4.65
CA LEU A 55 -4.36 -1.21 5.66
C LEU A 55 -3.95 -0.09 6.61
N ASP A 56 -4.32 -0.25 7.87
CA ASP A 56 -4.18 0.76 8.91
C ASP A 56 -3.01 0.43 9.84
N SER A 57 -2.21 1.43 10.20
CA SER A 57 -1.05 1.26 11.10
C SER A 57 -1.49 1.14 12.56
N PRO A 58 -0.58 0.84 13.50
CA PRO A 58 -0.79 1.23 14.89
C PRO A 58 -1.03 2.73 15.03
N VAL A 59 -1.60 3.16 16.16
CA VAL A 59 -1.74 4.58 16.50
C VAL A 59 -0.40 5.10 17.03
N TYR A 60 0.05 6.24 16.50
CA TYR A 60 1.28 6.92 16.91
C TYR A 60 0.96 8.21 17.67
N PRO A 61 1.75 8.60 18.69
CA PRO A 61 1.66 9.91 19.29
C PRO A 61 2.16 10.99 18.31
N GLY A 62 1.69 12.22 18.48
CA GLY A 62 2.17 13.38 17.71
C GLY A 62 3.69 13.50 17.74
N GLY A 63 4.27 13.90 16.61
CA GLY A 63 5.72 13.98 16.44
C GLY A 63 6.17 13.83 15.00
N GLN A 64 7.49 13.65 14.84
CA GLN A 64 8.14 13.47 13.55
C GLN A 64 8.35 12.00 13.26
N TYR A 65 7.93 11.57 12.06
CA TYR A 65 8.04 10.19 11.61
C TYR A 65 8.37 10.09 10.13
N CYS A 66 9.04 9.01 9.76
CA CYS A 66 9.29 8.59 8.40
C CYS A 66 8.47 7.34 8.10
N LEU A 67 7.51 7.46 7.18
CA LEU A 67 6.81 6.33 6.57
C LEU A 67 7.61 5.88 5.33
N SER A 68 7.98 4.61 5.27
CA SER A 68 8.70 3.99 4.17
C SER A 68 7.97 2.74 3.68
N ALA A 69 7.88 2.56 2.37
CA ALA A 69 7.33 1.35 1.77
C ALA A 69 7.92 1.14 0.37
N TYR A 70 8.06 -0.11 -0.04
CA TYR A 70 8.22 -0.45 -1.45
C TYR A 70 6.86 -0.78 -2.04
N PHE A 71 6.62 -0.37 -3.27
CA PHE A 71 5.37 -0.66 -3.98
C PHE A 71 5.62 -1.05 -5.43
N HIS A 72 4.71 -1.83 -5.99
CA HIS A 72 4.72 -2.25 -7.39
C HIS A 72 3.34 -2.02 -8.00
N MET A 73 3.33 -1.35 -9.15
CA MET A 73 2.11 -0.99 -9.87
C MET A 73 2.37 -1.17 -11.36
N TYR A 74 1.98 -2.32 -11.91
CA TYR A 74 2.24 -2.68 -13.29
C TYR A 74 0.98 -3.24 -13.94
N GLY A 75 0.48 -2.60 -14.99
CA GLY A 75 -0.72 -3.06 -15.69
C GLY A 75 -1.45 -1.91 -16.40
N GLN A 76 -2.10 -2.19 -17.53
CA GLN A 76 -2.74 -1.13 -18.34
C GLN A 76 -3.97 -0.51 -17.66
N GLN A 77 -4.56 -1.21 -16.69
CA GLN A 77 -5.79 -0.81 -16.02
C GLN A 77 -5.56 -0.59 -14.53
N THR A 78 -4.31 -0.41 -14.11
CA THR A 78 -3.97 -0.19 -12.70
C THR A 78 -4.72 1.02 -12.14
N GLY A 79 -5.38 0.83 -11.00
CA GLY A 79 -6.07 1.90 -10.29
C GLY A 79 -5.10 2.83 -9.57
N TYR A 80 -5.21 2.94 -8.25
CA TYR A 80 -4.33 3.82 -7.47
C TYR A 80 -3.89 3.24 -6.14
N LEU A 81 -2.76 3.73 -5.64
CA LEU A 81 -2.28 3.52 -4.29
C LEU A 81 -2.13 4.88 -3.61
N ALA A 82 -2.81 5.07 -2.49
CA ALA A 82 -2.75 6.28 -1.68
C ALA A 82 -2.18 5.98 -0.30
N PHE A 83 -1.28 6.85 0.14
CA PHE A 83 -0.73 6.90 1.49
C PHE A 83 -1.39 8.07 2.21
N ASN A 84 -2.13 7.77 3.27
CA ASN A 84 -2.96 8.72 4.00
C ASN A 84 -2.49 8.82 5.46
N ILE A 85 -2.85 9.94 6.08
CA ILE A 85 -2.77 10.15 7.53
C ILE A 85 -4.18 10.42 8.07
N ILE A 86 -4.53 9.75 9.16
CA ILE A 86 -5.77 9.95 9.91
C ILE A 86 -5.41 10.63 11.23
N GLN A 87 -5.92 11.83 11.45
CA GLN A 87 -5.66 12.60 12.68
C GLN A 87 -6.90 13.42 13.02
N ALA A 88 -7.23 13.50 14.32
CA ALA A 88 -8.45 14.16 14.80
C ALA A 88 -9.74 13.73 14.06
N GLY A 89 -9.84 12.44 13.71
CA GLY A 89 -10.98 11.87 12.98
C GLY A 89 -11.07 12.23 11.49
N HIS A 90 -10.08 12.95 10.95
CA HIS A 90 -10.05 13.37 9.55
C HIS A 90 -8.94 12.65 8.79
N LYS A 91 -9.25 12.26 7.55
CA LYS A 91 -8.29 11.66 6.62
C LYS A 91 -7.68 12.72 5.71
N TYR A 92 -6.36 12.68 5.55
CA TYR A 92 -5.61 13.51 4.60
C TYR A 92 -4.70 12.62 3.74
N THR A 93 -4.74 12.79 2.42
CA THR A 93 -3.84 12.07 1.51
C THR A 93 -2.49 12.77 1.46
N LEU A 94 -1.43 12.06 1.84
CA LEU A 94 -0.05 12.54 1.78
C LEU A 94 0.55 12.34 0.39
N LYS A 95 0.29 11.17 -0.21
CA LYS A 95 0.79 10.81 -1.54
C LYS A 95 -0.17 9.86 -2.23
N LYS A 96 -0.35 10.03 -3.54
CA LYS A 96 -1.14 9.15 -4.39
C LYS A 96 -0.39 8.82 -5.67
N TYR A 97 -0.31 7.54 -6.00
CA TYR A 97 0.22 6.97 -7.24
C TYR A 97 -0.94 6.42 -8.06
N VAL A 98 -0.98 6.68 -9.36
CA VAL A 98 -2.13 6.36 -10.22
C VAL A 98 -1.63 5.71 -11.50
N GLY A 99 -2.25 4.60 -11.89
CA GLY A 99 -1.95 3.92 -13.13
C GLY A 99 -0.67 3.10 -13.08
N ASN A 100 -0.16 2.81 -14.27
CA ASN A 100 1.03 2.00 -14.46
C ASN A 100 2.31 2.77 -14.11
N HIS A 101 3.12 2.24 -13.21
CA HIS A 101 4.46 2.73 -12.89
C HIS A 101 5.59 1.83 -13.42
N GLY A 102 5.24 0.80 -14.18
CA GLY A 102 6.15 -0.15 -14.82
C GLY A 102 6.43 -1.38 -13.96
N ASN A 103 6.99 -2.42 -14.59
CA ASN A 103 7.31 -3.67 -13.91
C ASN A 103 8.59 -3.56 -13.06
N ARG A 104 8.53 -2.80 -11.97
CA ARG A 104 9.60 -2.67 -10.98
C ARG A 104 9.04 -2.24 -9.64
N TRP A 105 9.72 -2.63 -8.57
CA TRP A 105 9.50 -2.07 -7.24
C TRP A 105 9.99 -0.62 -7.20
N LEU A 106 9.21 0.25 -6.56
CA LEU A 106 9.50 1.66 -6.33
C LEU A 106 9.52 1.94 -4.84
N HIS A 107 10.50 2.75 -4.40
CA HIS A 107 10.63 3.13 -3.00
C HIS A 107 9.90 4.43 -2.72
N MET A 108 8.97 4.41 -1.77
CA MET A 108 8.27 5.57 -1.24
C MET A 108 8.81 5.89 0.15
N ARG A 109 9.11 7.17 0.38
CA ARG A 109 9.44 7.74 1.68
C ARG A 109 8.68 9.05 1.91
N LEU A 110 8.03 9.19 3.05
CA LEU A 110 7.29 10.38 3.44
C LEU A 110 7.70 10.79 4.86
N SER A 111 8.20 12.01 4.99
CA SER A 111 8.45 12.66 6.28
C SER A 111 7.19 13.37 6.75
N ILE A 112 6.73 13.04 7.95
CA ILE A 112 5.52 13.60 8.57
C ILE A 112 5.93 14.31 9.85
N ASN A 113 5.31 15.46 10.10
CA ASN A 113 5.35 16.14 11.38
C ASN A 113 3.91 16.43 11.83
N SER A 114 3.33 15.54 12.63
CA SER A 114 1.95 15.68 13.11
C SER A 114 1.93 16.38 14.47
N HIS A 115 1.11 17.43 14.56
CA HIS A 115 0.86 18.18 15.81
C HIS A 115 -0.40 17.68 16.54
N ALA A 116 -1.08 16.67 15.99
CA ALA A 116 -2.22 16.05 16.66
C ALA A 116 -1.73 15.21 17.86
N PRO A 117 -2.54 15.05 18.93
CA PRO A 117 -2.16 14.20 20.07
C PRO A 117 -1.82 12.77 19.63
N THR A 118 -2.59 12.24 18.68
CA THR A 118 -2.37 10.96 18.03
C THR A 118 -2.75 11.03 16.56
N PHE A 119 -2.15 10.13 15.77
CA PHE A 119 -2.50 9.91 14.37
C PHE A 119 -2.23 8.45 13.97
N GLN A 120 -2.69 8.09 12.78
CA GLN A 120 -2.51 6.77 12.17
C GLN A 120 -2.18 6.94 10.69
N PHE A 121 -1.43 6.01 10.12
CA PHE A 121 -1.25 5.89 8.68
C PHE A 121 -2.27 4.90 8.11
N GLU A 122 -2.80 5.19 6.93
CA GLU A 122 -3.66 4.28 6.17
C GLU A 122 -3.08 4.18 4.76
N MET A 123 -2.83 2.97 4.27
CA MET A 123 -2.63 2.76 2.83
C MET A 123 -3.93 2.28 2.22
N GLU A 124 -4.38 3.01 1.22
CA GLU A 124 -5.59 2.72 0.46
C GLU A 124 -5.17 2.31 -0.96
N GLY A 125 -5.35 1.04 -1.28
CA GLY A 125 -5.22 0.53 -2.64
C GLY A 125 -6.60 0.43 -3.29
N HIS A 126 -6.69 0.81 -4.54
CA HIS A 126 -7.90 0.72 -5.32
C HIS A 126 -7.58 0.03 -6.65
N THR A 127 -8.20 -1.12 -6.89
CA THR A 127 -8.09 -1.82 -8.17
C THR A 127 -8.83 -1.02 -9.24
N GLY A 128 -8.33 -1.02 -10.47
CA GLY A 128 -8.93 -0.31 -11.59
C GLY A 128 -10.00 -1.13 -12.29
N SER A 129 -10.22 -0.83 -13.56
CA SER A 129 -11.39 -1.32 -14.33
C SER A 129 -11.25 -2.73 -14.89
N GLY A 130 -10.13 -3.42 -14.65
CA GLY A 130 -9.93 -4.77 -15.16
C GLY A 130 -8.77 -5.49 -14.48
N TYR A 131 -8.51 -6.72 -14.93
CA TYR A 131 -7.64 -7.67 -14.23
C TYR A 131 -6.15 -7.31 -14.30
N HIS A 132 -5.72 -6.43 -15.21
CA HIS A 132 -4.35 -5.90 -15.24
C HIS A 132 -4.20 -4.72 -14.26
N SER A 133 -4.50 -4.95 -12.98
CA SER A 133 -4.53 -3.90 -11.97
C SER A 133 -3.98 -4.34 -10.61
N ASP A 134 -3.08 -5.31 -10.57
CA ASP A 134 -2.48 -5.70 -9.30
C ASP A 134 -1.63 -4.56 -8.75
N ILE A 135 -1.78 -4.34 -7.44
CA ILE A 135 -1.02 -3.36 -6.67
C ILE A 135 -0.38 -4.14 -5.54
N ALA A 136 0.94 -4.05 -5.40
CA ALA A 136 1.66 -4.69 -4.31
C ALA A 136 2.41 -3.68 -3.45
N ILE A 137 2.55 -4.00 -2.17
CA ILE A 137 3.34 -3.27 -1.18
C ILE A 137 4.21 -4.26 -0.40
N ASP A 138 5.42 -3.82 -0.06
CA ASP A 138 6.41 -4.62 0.67
C ASP A 138 7.27 -3.70 1.57
N ASP A 139 7.96 -4.28 2.55
CA ASP A 139 8.93 -3.57 3.42
C ASP A 139 8.35 -2.31 4.10
N LEU A 140 7.06 -2.36 4.43
CA LEU A 140 6.33 -1.26 5.05
C LEU A 140 6.83 -1.01 6.48
N SER A 141 7.28 0.21 6.74
CA SER A 141 7.88 0.60 8.02
C SER A 141 7.58 2.05 8.39
N VAL A 142 7.48 2.29 9.70
CA VAL A 142 7.36 3.63 10.29
C VAL A 142 8.47 3.78 11.32
N THR A 143 9.28 4.83 11.17
CA THR A 143 10.38 5.13 12.09
C THR A 143 10.24 6.55 12.63
N HIS A 144 10.76 6.81 13.82
CA HIS A 144 10.74 8.14 14.41
C HIS A 144 11.82 9.03 13.77
N GLY A 145 11.49 10.30 13.50
CA GLY A 145 12.37 11.28 12.87
C GLY A 145 12.11 11.49 11.37
N HIS A 146 13.05 12.14 10.69
CA HIS A 146 12.98 12.40 9.26
C HIS A 146 13.37 11.17 8.43
N CYS A 147 12.79 11.05 7.24
CA CYS A 147 13.42 10.33 6.13
C CYS A 147 14.62 11.14 5.60
#